data_AF-A0A3B0VZS9-F1
#
_entry.id   AF-A0A3B0VZS9-F1
#
_cell.length_a   1.000
_cell.length_b   1.000
_cell.length_c   1.000
_cell.angle_alpha   90.00
_cell.angle_beta   90.00
_cell.angle_gamma   90.00
#
_symmetry.space_group_name_H-M   'P 1'
#
loop_
_entity.id
_entity.type
_entity.pdbx_description
1 polymer ?
#
loop_
_entity_poly.entity_id
_entity_poly.type
_entity_poly.pdbx_seq_one_letter_code
_entity_poly.pdbx_strand_id
1 'polypeptide(L)'
;MTLSFLLKKKAKSTIMSDSIIERYQSVKQRIQAACKQANRPINSVSLLAVSKTKPIEAIQYIAQQGQTAFGENYLQESLIKIEQCPELEWHFIGPIQSNKTRPIAEHFQWVHSVDRLKIAQRLSQQRPEGGGELNILLEVNISEEPSKTGFSPKELLEIAPIIAELPHLKLRGLMAIPQKTEGQEAQRQPFAKMRTLLEQLNQQ
;
A
#
# COMPACT_ATOMS: atom_id res chain seq x y z
N MET A 1 -34.58 -12.16 44.67
CA MET A 1 -34.38 -10.85 44.03
C MET A 1 -32.89 -10.74 43.71
N THR A 2 -32.49 -11.19 42.52
CA THR A 2 -31.08 -11.42 42.18
C THR A 2 -30.55 -10.22 41.40
N LEU A 3 -29.68 -9.43 42.03
CA LEU A 3 -28.95 -8.35 41.37
C LEU A 3 -27.84 -8.97 40.51
N SER A 4 -28.00 -8.93 39.19
CA SER A 4 -26.93 -9.27 38.25
C SER A 4 -26.11 -8.01 37.96
N PHE A 5 -24.85 -7.99 38.39
CA PHE A 5 -23.90 -6.94 38.06
C PHE A 5 -23.29 -7.22 36.69
N LEU A 6 -23.66 -6.39 35.70
CA LEU A 6 -23.07 -6.36 34.37
C LEU A 6 -21.71 -5.64 34.43
N LEU A 7 -20.62 -6.40 34.60
CA LEU A 7 -19.26 -5.86 34.47
C LEU A 7 -18.98 -5.48 33.01
N LYS A 8 -18.96 -4.16 32.76
CA LYS A 8 -18.68 -3.51 31.48
C LYS A 8 -17.40 -4.06 30.83
N LYS A 9 -17.53 -4.56 29.60
CA LYS A 9 -16.48 -4.93 28.61
C LYS A 9 -15.49 -3.79 28.23
N LYS A 10 -15.45 -2.67 28.95
CA LYS A 10 -14.69 -1.45 28.55
C LYS A 10 -13.17 -1.55 28.75
N ALA A 11 -12.68 -2.22 29.81
CA ALA A 11 -11.26 -2.16 30.17
C ALA A 11 -10.31 -2.83 29.15
N LYS A 12 -10.70 -3.96 28.52
CA LYS A 12 -9.87 -4.64 27.50
C LYS A 12 -9.79 -3.85 26.17
N SER A 13 -10.86 -3.15 25.82
CA SER A 13 -10.93 -2.33 24.60
C SER A 13 -9.98 -1.12 24.70
N THR A 14 -9.94 -0.47 25.86
CA THR A 14 -9.13 0.74 26.09
C THR A 14 -7.63 0.43 26.15
N ILE A 15 -7.21 -0.64 26.83
CA ILE A 15 -5.78 -1.01 26.89
C ILE A 15 -5.26 -1.41 25.50
N MET A 16 -6.10 -2.06 24.69
CA MET A 16 -5.76 -2.42 23.32
C MET A 16 -5.68 -1.20 22.40
N SER A 17 -6.57 -0.21 22.56
CA SER A 17 -6.53 1.06 21.82
C SER A 17 -5.30 1.91 22.16
N ASP A 18 -4.93 1.98 23.44
CA ASP A 18 -3.80 2.81 23.86
C ASP A 18 -2.48 2.24 23.28
N SER A 19 -2.32 0.92 23.31
CA SER A 19 -1.12 0.25 22.79
C SER A 19 -0.92 0.38 21.27
N ILE A 20 -2.01 0.44 20.48
CA ILE A 20 -1.90 0.59 19.01
C ILE A 20 -1.63 2.05 18.63
N ILE A 21 -2.21 3.01 19.35
CA ILE A 21 -1.97 4.44 19.14
C ILE A 21 -0.50 4.77 19.48
N GLU A 22 0.03 4.27 20.58
CA GLU A 22 1.44 4.45 20.95
C GLU A 22 2.39 3.93 19.86
N ARG A 23 2.12 2.72 19.32
CA ARG A 23 2.91 2.15 18.22
C ARG A 23 2.81 3.02 16.96
N TYR A 24 1.63 3.50 16.63
CA TYR A 24 1.41 4.39 15.48
C TYR A 24 2.18 5.70 15.63
N GLN A 25 2.11 6.35 16.79
CA GLN A 25 2.86 7.58 17.05
C GLN A 25 4.38 7.35 17.02
N SER A 26 4.85 6.23 17.58
CA SER A 26 6.27 5.84 17.51
C SER A 26 6.75 5.66 16.05
N VAL A 27 5.94 5.04 15.19
CA VAL A 27 6.26 4.93 13.76
C VAL A 27 6.34 6.30 13.09
N LYS A 28 5.40 7.20 13.36
CA LYS A 28 5.44 8.57 12.81
C LYS A 28 6.68 9.33 13.26
N GLN A 29 7.04 9.26 14.53
CA GLN A 29 8.27 9.88 15.06
C GLN A 29 9.52 9.32 14.39
N ARG A 30 9.57 7.99 14.15
CA ARG A 30 10.69 7.35 13.43
C ARG A 30 10.81 7.83 11.99
N ILE A 31 9.69 7.98 11.27
CA ILE A 31 9.68 8.53 9.91
C ILE A 31 10.20 9.96 9.92
N GLN A 32 9.75 10.77 10.88
CA GLN A 32 10.19 12.16 11.03
C GLN A 32 11.70 12.26 11.30
N ALA A 33 12.21 11.45 12.23
CA ALA A 33 13.63 11.38 12.54
C ALA A 33 14.46 10.94 11.33
N ALA A 34 14.00 9.93 10.58
CA ALA A 34 14.67 9.47 9.37
C ALA A 34 14.71 10.56 8.28
N CYS A 35 13.61 11.30 8.06
CA CYS A 35 13.59 12.42 7.12
C CYS A 35 14.59 13.51 7.52
N LYS A 36 14.64 13.87 8.81
CA LYS A 36 15.59 14.86 9.35
C LYS A 36 17.03 14.40 9.15
N GLN A 37 17.34 13.14 9.48
CA GLN A 37 18.68 12.58 9.31
C GLN A 37 19.11 12.54 7.84
N ALA A 38 18.17 12.31 6.92
CA ALA A 38 18.41 12.31 5.49
C ALA A 38 18.36 13.72 4.86
N ASN A 39 18.18 14.78 5.64
CA ASN A 39 18.00 16.15 5.18
C ASN A 39 16.89 16.31 4.12
N ARG A 40 15.73 15.66 4.36
CA ARG A 40 14.56 15.68 3.49
C ARG A 40 13.39 16.40 4.15
N PRO A 41 12.47 17.00 3.36
CA PRO A 41 11.22 17.53 3.89
C PRO A 41 10.44 16.48 4.68
N ILE A 42 9.85 16.88 5.81
CA ILE A 42 9.19 15.98 6.76
C ILE A 42 7.98 15.25 6.17
N ASN A 43 7.36 15.85 5.15
CA ASN A 43 6.21 15.35 4.41
C ASN A 43 6.59 14.62 3.11
N SER A 44 7.88 14.38 2.87
CA SER A 44 8.35 13.67 1.67
C SER A 44 8.20 12.15 1.74
N VAL A 45 7.71 11.62 2.87
CA VAL A 45 7.45 10.20 3.10
C VAL A 45 6.04 10.06 3.67
N SER A 46 5.19 9.32 2.97
CA SER A 46 3.85 8.97 3.42
C SER A 46 3.85 7.63 4.16
N LEU A 47 3.09 7.55 5.26
CA LEU A 47 2.85 6.29 5.95
C LEU A 47 1.62 5.60 5.35
N LEU A 48 1.79 4.38 4.86
CA LEU A 48 0.70 3.48 4.51
C LEU A 48 0.50 2.45 5.64
N ALA A 49 -0.64 2.51 6.33
CA ALA A 49 -0.92 1.59 7.43
C ALA A 49 -1.44 0.24 6.89
N VAL A 50 -0.64 -0.83 7.00
CA VAL A 50 -1.04 -2.16 6.52
C VAL A 50 -1.97 -2.83 7.53
N SER A 51 -3.23 -3.04 7.14
CA SER A 51 -4.31 -3.48 8.02
C SER A 51 -4.84 -4.90 7.75
N LYS A 52 -4.20 -5.65 6.84
CA LYS A 52 -4.54 -7.06 6.61
C LYS A 52 -4.58 -7.85 7.91
N THR A 53 -5.59 -8.71 8.05
CA THR A 53 -5.90 -9.53 9.23
C THR A 53 -6.23 -8.74 10.50
N LYS A 54 -6.35 -7.40 10.43
CA LYS A 54 -6.77 -6.56 11.56
C LYS A 54 -8.27 -6.32 11.53
N PRO A 55 -8.91 -6.28 12.72
CA PRO A 55 -10.34 -6.00 12.81
C PRO A 55 -10.60 -4.52 12.49
N ILE A 56 -11.84 -4.21 12.08
CA ILE A 56 -12.22 -2.87 11.60
C ILE A 56 -12.04 -1.80 12.70
N GLU A 57 -12.23 -2.15 13.96
CA GLU A 57 -12.08 -1.25 15.09
C GLU A 57 -10.65 -0.70 15.18
N ALA A 58 -9.64 -1.52 14.89
CA ALA A 58 -8.25 -1.08 14.88
C ALA A 58 -7.98 -0.05 13.77
N ILE A 59 -8.63 -0.20 12.62
CA ILE A 59 -8.56 0.75 11.50
C ILE A 59 -9.21 2.07 11.90
N GLN A 60 -10.42 2.01 12.47
CA GLN A 60 -11.16 3.18 12.94
C GLN A 60 -10.39 3.95 14.03
N TYR A 61 -9.78 3.26 15.00
CA TYR A 61 -8.97 3.93 16.03
C TYR A 61 -7.78 4.67 15.42
N ILE A 62 -7.08 4.08 14.45
CA ILE A 62 -5.95 4.73 13.79
C ILE A 62 -6.41 5.85 12.84
N ALA A 63 -7.56 5.70 12.19
CA ALA A 63 -8.18 6.73 11.36
C ALA A 63 -8.54 7.97 12.17
N GLN A 64 -9.05 7.80 13.40
CA GLN A 64 -9.31 8.91 14.33
C GLN A 64 -8.05 9.70 14.72
N GLN A 65 -6.86 9.11 14.55
CA GLN A 65 -5.57 9.80 14.75
C GLN A 65 -5.06 10.49 13.47
N GLY A 66 -5.90 10.62 12.44
CA GLY A 66 -5.61 11.29 11.18
C GLY A 66 -4.90 10.44 10.13
N GLN A 67 -4.78 9.12 10.32
CA GLN A 67 -4.29 8.24 9.27
C GLN A 67 -5.41 8.01 8.25
N THR A 68 -5.18 8.34 6.98
CA THR A 68 -6.19 8.20 5.93
C THR A 68 -5.95 7.02 4.99
N ALA A 69 -4.67 6.63 4.79
CA ALA A 69 -4.29 5.62 3.82
C ALA A 69 -4.04 4.24 4.46
N PHE A 70 -4.70 3.21 3.94
CA PHE A 70 -4.61 1.84 4.44
C PHE A 70 -4.31 0.82 3.33
N GLY A 71 -3.42 -0.13 3.64
CA GLY A 71 -2.95 -1.15 2.72
C GLY A 71 -3.53 -2.53 3.04
N GLU A 72 -4.11 -3.18 2.03
CA GLU A 72 -4.71 -4.52 2.15
C GLU A 72 -4.17 -5.50 1.11
N ASN A 73 -4.11 -6.78 1.49
CA ASN A 73 -3.59 -7.85 0.63
C ASN A 73 -4.67 -8.80 0.10
N TYR A 74 -5.80 -8.91 0.79
CA TYR A 74 -6.80 -9.95 0.54
C TYR A 74 -8.12 -9.32 0.13
N LEU A 75 -8.45 -9.40 -1.16
CA LEU A 75 -9.60 -8.69 -1.75
C LEU A 75 -10.91 -8.87 -0.96
N GLN A 76 -11.27 -10.10 -0.60
CA GLN A 76 -12.55 -10.35 0.09
C GLN A 76 -12.62 -9.70 1.47
N GLU A 77 -11.52 -9.72 2.22
CA GLU A 77 -11.40 -9.01 3.49
C GLU A 77 -11.49 -7.49 3.28
N SER A 78 -10.84 -6.98 2.22
CA SER A 78 -10.81 -5.55 1.92
C SER A 78 -12.19 -5.00 1.58
N LEU A 79 -13.01 -5.69 0.78
CA LEU A 79 -14.33 -5.20 0.37
C LEU A 79 -15.22 -4.91 1.58
N ILE A 80 -15.19 -5.78 2.59
CA ILE A 80 -15.93 -5.61 3.85
C ILE A 80 -15.47 -4.37 4.63
N LYS A 81 -14.16 -4.07 4.58
CA LYS A 81 -13.58 -2.91 5.27
C LYS A 81 -13.84 -1.60 4.52
N ILE A 82 -13.76 -1.63 3.20
CA ILE A 82 -14.06 -0.50 2.32
C ILE A 82 -15.52 -0.06 2.49
N GLU A 83 -16.45 -1.02 2.57
CA GLU A 83 -17.86 -0.73 2.82
C GLU A 83 -18.09 -0.03 4.18
N GLN A 84 -17.32 -0.40 5.20
CA GLN A 84 -17.45 0.16 6.55
C GLN A 84 -16.73 1.48 6.77
N CYS A 85 -15.69 1.78 5.99
CA CYS A 85 -14.94 3.03 6.04
C CYS A 85 -14.65 3.55 4.61
N PRO A 86 -15.69 3.95 3.86
CA PRO A 86 -15.55 4.38 2.47
C PRO A 86 -14.83 5.73 2.32
N GLU A 87 -14.71 6.50 3.40
CA GLU A 87 -14.00 7.78 3.44
C GLU A 87 -12.47 7.65 3.47
N LEU A 88 -11.94 6.45 3.73
CA LEU A 88 -10.51 6.18 3.77
C LEU A 88 -9.93 5.92 2.37
N GLU A 89 -8.63 6.15 2.22
CA GLU A 89 -7.89 5.83 1.00
C GLU A 89 -7.38 4.38 1.08
N TRP A 90 -7.84 3.54 0.16
CA TRP A 90 -7.54 2.12 0.14
C TRP A 90 -6.54 1.76 -0.96
N HIS A 91 -5.48 1.05 -0.55
CA HIS A 91 -4.39 0.58 -1.39
C HIS A 91 -4.39 -0.95 -1.43
N PHE A 92 -4.52 -1.53 -2.62
CA PHE A 92 -4.28 -2.95 -2.82
C PHE A 92 -2.78 -3.20 -3.00
N ILE A 93 -2.18 -3.95 -2.07
CA ILE A 93 -0.73 -4.22 -2.04
C ILE A 93 -0.41 -5.73 -2.08
N GLY A 94 -1.43 -6.57 -2.30
CA GLY A 94 -1.29 -8.03 -2.42
C GLY A 94 -1.06 -8.48 -3.86
N PRO A 95 -0.68 -9.75 -4.08
CA PRO A 95 -0.55 -10.29 -5.43
C PRO A 95 -1.91 -10.31 -6.17
N ILE A 96 -1.90 -10.00 -7.46
CA ILE A 96 -3.13 -9.86 -8.25
C ILE A 96 -3.38 -11.07 -9.14
N GLN A 97 -4.48 -11.76 -8.84
CA GLN A 97 -5.06 -12.77 -9.73
C GLN A 97 -5.92 -12.08 -10.80
N SER A 98 -5.78 -12.49 -12.06
CA SER A 98 -6.45 -11.82 -13.19
C SER A 98 -7.99 -11.79 -13.04
N ASN A 99 -8.60 -12.81 -12.44
CA ASN A 99 -10.05 -12.86 -12.20
C ASN A 99 -10.53 -11.94 -11.06
N LYS A 100 -9.62 -11.33 -10.31
CA LYS A 100 -9.91 -10.41 -9.20
C LYS A 100 -9.69 -8.93 -9.57
N THR A 101 -9.25 -8.63 -10.80
CA THR A 101 -8.96 -7.25 -11.23
C THR A 101 -10.18 -6.35 -11.22
N ARG A 102 -11.38 -6.86 -11.52
CA ARG A 102 -12.60 -6.03 -11.62
C ARG A 102 -12.98 -5.43 -10.26
N PRO A 103 -13.17 -6.23 -9.19
CA PRO A 103 -13.43 -5.65 -7.87
C PRO A 103 -12.28 -4.76 -7.36
N ILE A 104 -11.03 -5.05 -7.73
CA ILE A 104 -9.91 -4.17 -7.38
C ILE A 104 -10.08 -2.80 -8.08
N ALA A 105 -10.36 -2.81 -9.37
CA ALA A 105 -10.57 -1.60 -10.16
C ALA A 105 -11.82 -0.81 -9.73
N GLU A 106 -12.85 -1.46 -9.20
CA GLU A 106 -14.09 -0.81 -8.76
C GLU A 106 -13.96 -0.16 -7.37
N HIS A 107 -13.17 -0.75 -6.46
CA HIS A 107 -13.23 -0.38 -5.04
C HIS A 107 -11.99 0.33 -4.47
N PHE A 108 -10.82 0.24 -5.12
CA PHE A 108 -9.58 0.81 -4.59
C PHE A 108 -9.21 2.14 -5.25
N GLN A 109 -8.45 2.98 -4.54
CA GLN A 109 -7.87 4.21 -5.09
C GLN A 109 -6.43 3.98 -5.58
N TRP A 110 -5.75 2.97 -5.02
CA TRP A 110 -4.38 2.62 -5.34
C TRP A 110 -4.15 1.12 -5.53
N VAL A 111 -3.29 0.75 -6.46
CA VAL A 111 -2.78 -0.63 -6.64
C VAL A 111 -1.26 -0.59 -6.75
N HIS A 112 -0.56 -1.26 -5.84
CA HIS A 112 0.90 -1.18 -5.77
C HIS A 112 1.63 -2.35 -6.44
N SER A 113 0.89 -3.42 -6.75
CA SER A 113 1.40 -4.73 -7.13
C SER A 113 1.14 -5.08 -8.60
N VAL A 114 1.16 -4.08 -9.48
CA VAL A 114 1.04 -4.32 -10.92
C VAL A 114 2.37 -4.88 -11.42
N ASP A 115 2.37 -6.17 -11.78
CA ASP A 115 3.58 -6.94 -12.07
C ASP A 115 3.69 -7.41 -13.53
N ARG A 116 2.68 -7.14 -14.36
CA ARG A 116 2.63 -7.52 -15.79
C ARG A 116 1.61 -6.68 -16.56
N LEU A 117 1.87 -6.44 -17.85
CA LEU A 117 1.00 -5.61 -18.72
C LEU A 117 -0.47 -6.05 -18.69
N LYS A 118 -0.72 -7.37 -18.71
CA LYS A 118 -2.08 -7.93 -18.67
C LYS A 118 -2.89 -7.46 -17.46
N ILE A 119 -2.26 -7.25 -16.29
CA ILE A 119 -2.98 -6.76 -15.11
C ILE A 119 -3.31 -5.28 -15.27
N ALA A 120 -2.37 -4.45 -15.73
CA ALA A 120 -2.62 -3.04 -16.01
C ALA A 120 -3.78 -2.85 -17.00
N GLN A 121 -3.75 -3.54 -18.15
CA GLN A 121 -4.81 -3.47 -19.16
C GLN A 121 -6.18 -3.84 -18.59
N ARG A 122 -6.25 -4.88 -17.75
CA ARG A 122 -7.51 -5.30 -17.13
C ARG A 122 -8.02 -4.29 -16.12
N LEU A 123 -7.15 -3.71 -15.29
CA LEU A 123 -7.52 -2.66 -14.35
C LEU A 123 -8.04 -1.43 -15.08
N SER A 124 -7.35 -1.00 -16.14
CA SER A 124 -7.77 0.08 -17.03
C SER A 124 -9.18 -0.15 -17.61
N GLN A 125 -9.40 -1.32 -18.24
CA GLN A 125 -10.67 -1.68 -18.87
C GLN A 125 -11.84 -1.87 -17.90
N GLN A 126 -11.55 -2.11 -16.61
CA GLN A 126 -12.57 -2.46 -15.61
C GLN A 126 -12.81 -1.33 -14.62
N ARG A 127 -12.07 -0.22 -14.71
CA ARG A 127 -12.31 0.97 -13.89
C ARG A 127 -13.63 1.60 -14.35
N PRO A 128 -14.61 1.81 -13.46
CA PRO A 128 -15.89 2.42 -13.83
C PRO A 128 -15.73 3.85 -14.35
N GLU A 129 -16.57 4.22 -15.32
CA GLU A 129 -16.75 5.61 -15.72
C GLU A 129 -17.21 6.45 -14.50
N GLY A 130 -16.61 7.62 -14.30
CA GLY A 130 -16.89 8.48 -13.14
C GLY A 130 -16.18 8.08 -11.84
N GLY A 131 -15.53 6.91 -11.77
CA GLY A 131 -14.78 6.45 -10.58
C GLY A 131 -13.42 7.13 -10.36
N GLY A 132 -13.04 8.08 -11.21
CA GLY A 132 -11.70 8.68 -11.22
C GLY A 132 -10.60 7.71 -11.67
N GLU A 133 -9.39 8.23 -11.82
CA GLU A 133 -8.22 7.43 -12.20
C GLU A 133 -7.77 6.51 -11.05
N LEU A 134 -7.46 5.26 -11.37
CA LEU A 134 -6.82 4.33 -10.44
C LEU A 134 -5.32 4.59 -10.41
N ASN A 135 -4.79 4.99 -9.25
CA ASN A 135 -3.35 5.17 -9.09
C ASN A 135 -2.66 3.81 -9.06
N ILE A 136 -1.59 3.66 -9.83
CA ILE A 136 -0.82 2.42 -9.86
C ILE A 136 0.66 2.64 -9.62
N LEU A 137 1.30 1.65 -8.99
CA LEU A 137 2.73 1.47 -8.99
C LEU A 137 3.08 0.17 -9.71
N LEU A 138 4.21 0.16 -10.40
CA LEU A 138 4.74 -1.05 -11.03
C LEU A 138 5.65 -1.78 -10.03
N GLU A 139 5.33 -3.04 -9.75
CA GLU A 139 6.14 -3.89 -8.89
C GLU A 139 7.36 -4.40 -9.64
N VAL A 140 8.54 -4.19 -9.07
CA VAL A 140 9.82 -4.53 -9.67
C VAL A 140 10.48 -5.65 -8.88
N ASN A 141 10.89 -6.71 -9.57
CA ASN A 141 11.76 -7.74 -9.01
C ASN A 141 13.21 -7.22 -8.95
N ILE A 142 13.47 -6.26 -8.06
CA ILE A 142 14.76 -5.56 -7.97
C ILE A 142 15.90 -6.45 -7.45
N SER A 143 15.55 -7.58 -6.82
CA SER A 143 16.52 -8.58 -6.34
C SER A 143 16.84 -9.65 -7.38
N GLU A 144 16.16 -9.63 -8.54
CA GLU A 144 16.33 -10.58 -9.65
C GLU A 144 16.20 -12.05 -9.21
N GLU A 145 15.36 -12.32 -8.20
CA GLU A 145 15.11 -13.66 -7.69
C GLU A 145 14.06 -14.36 -8.56
N PRO A 146 14.33 -15.55 -9.14
CA PRO A 146 13.36 -16.23 -10.01
C PRO A 146 12.02 -16.56 -9.35
N SER A 147 12.00 -16.65 -8.02
CA SER A 147 10.81 -16.96 -7.22
C SER A 147 9.92 -15.74 -6.93
N LYS A 148 10.35 -14.53 -7.28
CA LYS A 148 9.65 -13.28 -6.98
C LYS A 148 8.89 -12.74 -8.18
N THR A 149 7.75 -12.12 -7.89
CA THR A 149 6.92 -11.39 -8.83
C THR A 149 7.49 -10.01 -9.14
N GLY A 150 7.00 -9.40 -10.21
CA GLY A 150 7.38 -8.06 -10.64
C GLY A 150 8.17 -8.06 -11.94
N PHE A 151 8.16 -6.91 -12.61
CA PHE A 151 8.94 -6.66 -13.82
C PHE A 151 10.43 -6.74 -13.52
N SER A 152 11.20 -7.22 -14.49
CA SER A 152 12.65 -6.97 -14.47
C SER A 152 12.92 -5.49 -14.75
N PRO A 153 14.05 -4.91 -14.29
CA PRO A 153 14.38 -3.52 -14.61
C PRO A 153 14.43 -3.23 -16.12
N LYS A 154 14.84 -4.20 -16.94
CA LYS A 154 14.89 -4.05 -18.41
C LYS A 154 13.49 -3.99 -19.01
N GLU A 155 12.65 -4.97 -18.65
CA GLU A 155 11.25 -5.03 -19.11
C GLU A 155 10.46 -3.77 -18.70
N LEU A 156 10.75 -3.25 -17.50
CA LEU A 156 10.09 -2.07 -16.97
C LEU A 156 10.30 -0.82 -17.85
N LEU A 157 11.51 -0.62 -18.37
CA LEU A 157 11.84 0.51 -19.26
C LEU A 157 11.07 0.45 -20.58
N GLU A 158 10.71 -0.75 -21.06
CA GLU A 158 9.94 -0.93 -22.29
C GLU A 158 8.43 -0.79 -22.03
N ILE A 159 7.94 -1.28 -20.89
CA ILE A 159 6.50 -1.42 -20.63
C ILE A 159 5.87 -0.21 -19.93
N ALA A 160 6.65 0.57 -19.18
CA ALA A 160 6.13 1.71 -18.42
C ALA A 160 5.47 2.78 -19.31
N PRO A 161 6.06 3.18 -20.47
CA PRO A 161 5.39 4.13 -21.37
C PRO A 161 4.06 3.59 -21.90
N ILE A 162 3.99 2.30 -22.23
CA ILE A 162 2.77 1.65 -22.72
C ILE A 162 1.69 1.66 -21.63
N ILE A 163 2.06 1.41 -20.38
CA ILE A 163 1.12 1.42 -19.25
C ILE A 163 0.67 2.84 -18.90
N ALA A 164 1.54 3.84 -19.05
CA ALA A 164 1.22 5.24 -18.79
C ALA A 164 0.10 5.77 -19.70
N GLU A 165 0.00 5.26 -20.93
CA GLU A 165 -1.03 5.61 -21.90
C GLU A 165 -2.37 4.87 -21.70
N LEU A 166 -2.46 3.95 -20.73
CA LEU A 166 -3.71 3.23 -20.49
C LEU A 166 -4.74 4.16 -19.85
N PRO A 167 -5.97 4.26 -20.41
CA PRO A 167 -6.98 5.14 -19.87
C PRO A 167 -7.41 4.68 -18.48
N HIS A 168 -7.94 5.60 -17.67
CA HIS A 168 -8.40 5.35 -16.30
C HIS A 168 -7.32 4.91 -15.31
N LEU A 169 -6.06 4.81 -15.72
CA LEU A 169 -4.93 4.55 -14.83
C LEU A 169 -4.06 5.79 -14.72
N LYS A 170 -3.44 5.95 -13.56
CA LYS A 170 -2.40 6.94 -13.35
C LYS A 170 -1.15 6.25 -12.85
N LEU A 171 -0.12 6.17 -13.68
CA LEU A 171 1.17 5.64 -13.28
C LEU A 171 1.86 6.63 -12.32
N ARG A 172 2.09 6.21 -11.07
CA ARG A 172 2.61 7.09 -9.99
C ARG A 172 4.04 6.75 -9.55
N GLY A 173 4.62 5.68 -10.09
CA GLY A 173 5.98 5.27 -9.77
C GLY A 173 6.12 3.77 -9.60
N LEU A 174 7.05 3.36 -8.73
CA LEU A 174 7.50 1.99 -8.59
C LEU A 174 7.27 1.46 -7.17
N MET A 175 7.19 0.13 -7.06
CA MET A 175 7.12 -0.61 -5.81
C MET A 175 8.11 -1.79 -5.87
N ALA A 176 8.70 -2.15 -4.73
CA ALA A 176 9.47 -3.38 -4.63
C ALA A 176 9.40 -3.95 -3.21
N ILE A 177 9.56 -5.27 -3.09
CA ILE A 177 9.78 -5.98 -1.84
C ILE A 177 11.16 -6.65 -1.91
N PRO A 178 12.24 -5.95 -1.48
CA PRO A 178 13.58 -6.49 -1.55
C PRO A 178 13.75 -7.77 -0.73
N GLN A 179 14.78 -8.55 -1.07
CA GLN A 179 15.18 -9.69 -0.25
C GLN A 179 15.51 -9.24 1.18
N LYS A 180 15.14 -10.05 2.16
CA LYS A 180 15.56 -9.82 3.55
C LYS A 180 17.06 -10.03 3.63
N THR A 181 17.79 -8.99 4.03
CA THR A 181 19.24 -9.00 4.17
C THR A 181 19.65 -8.43 5.54
N GLU A 182 20.81 -8.86 6.01
CA GLU A 182 21.46 -8.33 7.21
C GLU A 182 22.41 -7.20 6.85
N GLY A 183 22.51 -6.20 7.74
CA GLY A 183 23.36 -5.04 7.53
C GLY A 183 22.69 -3.90 6.75
N GLN A 184 22.90 -2.67 7.20
CA GLN A 184 22.26 -1.49 6.61
C GLN A 184 22.69 -1.25 5.16
N GLU A 185 23.95 -1.53 4.82
CA GLU A 185 24.46 -1.31 3.47
C GLU A 185 23.76 -2.23 2.46
N ALA A 186 23.69 -3.53 2.76
CA ALA A 186 22.98 -4.50 1.92
C ALA A 186 21.49 -4.16 1.76
N GLN A 187 20.85 -3.65 2.81
CA GLN A 187 19.45 -3.18 2.75
C GLN A 187 19.28 -1.93 1.87
N ARG A 188 20.28 -1.03 1.82
CA ARG A 188 20.22 0.21 1.03
C ARG A 188 20.40 -0.01 -0.47
N GLN A 189 21.20 -1.01 -0.87
CA GLN A 189 21.48 -1.30 -2.28
C GLN A 189 20.23 -1.42 -3.16
N PRO A 190 19.22 -2.25 -2.84
CA PRO A 190 18.01 -2.35 -3.66
C PRO A 190 17.22 -1.04 -3.73
N PHE A 191 17.15 -0.26 -2.64
CA PHE A 191 16.47 1.04 -2.66
C PHE A 191 17.19 2.07 -3.53
N ALA A 192 18.53 2.07 -3.53
CA ALA A 192 19.31 2.92 -4.43
C ALA A 192 19.07 2.56 -5.89
N LYS A 193 19.04 1.26 -6.23
CA LYS A 193 18.71 0.79 -7.58
C LYS A 193 17.29 1.21 -7.99
N MET A 194 16.30 1.08 -7.12
CA MET A 194 14.92 1.54 -7.38
C MET A 194 14.86 3.04 -7.68
N ARG A 195 15.63 3.86 -6.94
CA ARG A 195 15.70 5.31 -7.18
C ARG A 195 16.26 5.60 -8.57
N THR A 196 17.38 5.00 -8.93
CA THR A 196 18.00 5.18 -10.26
C THR A 196 17.07 4.73 -11.39
N LEU A 197 16.36 3.62 -11.20
CA LEU A 197 15.38 3.14 -12.17
C LEU A 197 14.21 4.12 -12.35
N LEU A 198 13.69 4.69 -11.26
CA LEU A 198 12.67 5.73 -11.33
C LEU A 198 13.18 7.01 -12.01
N GLU A 199 14.42 7.43 -11.72
CA GLU A 199 15.06 8.58 -12.37
C GLU A 199 15.20 8.37 -13.88
N GLN A 200 15.57 7.16 -14.33
CA GLN A 200 15.64 6.81 -15.75
C GLN A 200 14.28 6.86 -16.43
N LEU A 201 13.23 6.33 -15.79
CA LEU A 201 11.87 6.36 -16.32
C LEU A 201 11.34 7.79 -16.47
N ASN A 202 11.63 8.68 -15.52
CA ASN A 202 11.20 10.08 -15.57
C ASN A 202 11.94 10.92 -16.63
N GLN A 203 12.99 10.39 -17.25
CA GLN A 203 13.73 11.05 -18.33
C GLN A 203 13.27 10.64 -19.74
N GLN A 204 12.38 9.66 -19.84
CA GLN A 204 11.72 9.26 -21.08
C GLN A 204 10.49 10.12 -21.34
#